data_AF-F4D6B9-F1
#
_entry.id   AF-F4D6B9-F1
#
_cell.length_a   1.000
_cell.length_b   1.000
_cell.length_c   1.000
_cell.angle_alpha   90.00
_cell.angle_beta   90.00
_cell.angle_gamma   90.00
#
_symmetry.space_group_name_H-M   'P 1'
#
loop_
_entity.id
_entity.type
_entity.pdbx_description
1 polymer ?
#
loop_
_entity_poly.entity_id
_entity_poly.type
_entity_poly.pdbx_seq_one_letter_code
_entity_poly.pdbx_strand_id
1 'polypeptide(L)'
;MLKTYHIALACVILAVVVLLFGGETLSFEEWKEVCLNVKNHFLHNEELSSLSVIILEIRLPRVILALLVGASLSGSGVVMQTIFRNP
;
A
#
# COMPACT_ATOMS: atom_id res chain seq x y z
N MET A 1 0.51 25.01 -4.01
CA MET A 1 0.71 24.10 -2.87
C MET A 1 -0.56 23.33 -2.50
N LEU A 2 -1.73 23.96 -2.31
CA LEU A 2 -2.97 23.22 -1.94
C LEU A 2 -3.32 22.04 -2.87
N LYS A 3 -3.18 22.19 -4.20
CA LYS A 3 -3.50 21.13 -5.18
C LYS A 3 -2.62 19.89 -5.08
N THR A 4 -1.34 20.04 -4.73
CA THR A 4 -0.40 18.91 -4.62
C THR A 4 -0.72 18.02 -3.42
N TYR A 5 -1.20 18.61 -2.32
CA TYR A 5 -1.63 17.86 -1.13
C TYR A 5 -2.83 16.95 -1.42
N HIS A 6 -3.76 17.37 -2.28
CA HIS A 6 -4.92 16.53 -2.64
C HIS A 6 -4.51 15.27 -3.38
N ILE A 7 -3.49 15.35 -4.25
CA ILE A 7 -2.98 14.20 -5.01
C ILE A 7 -2.25 13.23 -4.08
N ALA A 8 -1.40 13.74 -3.18
CA ALA A 8 -0.74 12.92 -2.17
C ALA A 8 -1.76 12.23 -1.25
N LEU A 9 -2.78 12.96 -0.80
CA LEU A 9 -3.86 12.42 0.02
C LEU A 9 -4.65 11.34 -0.72
N ALA A 10 -4.99 11.56 -2.00
CA ALA A 10 -5.65 10.56 -2.83
C ALA A 10 -4.80 9.30 -2.99
N CYS A 11 -3.48 9.43 -3.17
CA CYS A 11 -2.57 8.30 -3.30
C CYS A 11 -2.50 7.46 -2.00
N VAL A 12 -2.46 8.12 -0.84
CA VAL A 12 -2.51 7.45 0.47
C VAL A 12 -3.85 6.73 0.67
N ILE A 13 -4.97 7.40 0.38
CA ILE A 13 -6.31 6.79 0.49
C ILE A 13 -6.39 5.56 -0.41
N LEU A 14 -5.88 5.65 -1.64
CA LEU A 14 -5.93 4.54 -2.60
C LEU A 14 -5.04 3.38 -2.14
N ALA A 15 -3.86 3.64 -1.58
CA ALA A 15 -3.02 2.62 -0.98
C ALA A 15 -3.72 1.89 0.19
N VAL A 16 -4.44 2.64 1.04
CA VAL A 16 -5.25 2.05 2.12
C VAL A 16 -6.39 1.21 1.56
N VAL A 17 -7.12 1.70 0.55
CA VAL A 17 -8.18 0.93 -0.12
C VAL A 17 -7.65 -0.37 -0.72
N VAL A 18 -6.48 -0.36 -1.37
CA VAL A 18 -5.87 -1.58 -1.94
C VAL A 18 -5.48 -2.59 -0.84
N LEU A 19 -5.10 -2.14 0.36
CA LEU A 19 -4.88 -3.06 1.48
C LEU A 19 -6.18 -3.69 2.00
N LEU A 20 -7.29 -2.93 1.95
CA LEU A 20 -8.63 -3.41 2.32
C LEU A 20 -9.20 -4.40 1.30
N PHE A 21 -8.95 -4.19 0.00
CA PHE A 21 -9.44 -5.05 -1.09
C PHE A 21 -8.40 -6.12 -1.46
N GLY A 22 -8.60 -7.36 -1.01
CA GLY A 22 -7.77 -8.52 -1.38
C GLY A 22 -8.57 -9.80 -1.55
N GLY A 23 -7.89 -10.93 -1.78
CA GLY A 23 -8.51 -12.21 -2.18
C GLY A 23 -9.56 -12.78 -1.22
N GLU A 24 -9.57 -12.30 0.02
CA GLU A 24 -10.57 -12.58 1.04
C GLU A 24 -11.07 -11.25 1.63
N THR A 25 -12.39 -11.08 1.64
CA THR A 25 -13.08 -9.91 2.15
C THR A 25 -13.18 -10.04 3.66
N LEU A 26 -12.36 -9.25 4.36
CA LEU A 26 -12.30 -9.29 5.82
C LEU A 26 -13.36 -8.36 6.40
N SER A 27 -14.09 -8.84 7.40
CA SER A 27 -14.99 -8.01 8.20
C SER A 27 -14.20 -7.06 9.10
N PHE A 28 -14.90 -6.04 9.64
CA PHE A 28 -14.27 -5.00 10.48
C PHE A 28 -13.64 -5.57 11.77
N GLU A 29 -14.15 -6.69 12.27
CA GLU A 29 -13.64 -7.40 13.45
C GLU A 29 -12.32 -8.12 13.15
N GLU A 30 -12.23 -8.83 12.01
CA GLU A 30 -11.00 -9.50 11.58
C GLU A 30 -9.86 -8.50 11.33
N TRP A 31 -10.18 -7.30 10.82
CA TRP A 31 -9.19 -6.22 10.67
C TRP A 31 -8.60 -5.74 12.00
N LYS A 32 -9.42 -5.69 13.06
CA LYS A 32 -8.93 -5.36 14.40
C LYS A 32 -8.03 -6.46 14.94
N GLU A 33 -8.42 -7.73 14.75
CA GLU A 33 -7.61 -8.87 15.16
C GLU A 33 -6.26 -8.89 14.44
N VAL A 34 -6.24 -8.66 13.13
CA VAL A 34 -4.99 -8.54 12.36
C VAL A 34 -4.12 -7.41 12.91
N CYS A 35 -4.66 -6.20 13.12
CA CYS A 35 -3.87 -5.09 13.68
C CYS A 35 -3.30 -5.41 15.08
N LEU A 36 -4.11 -6.07 15.92
CA LEU A 36 -3.71 -6.42 17.28
C LEU A 36 -2.65 -7.53 17.28
N ASN A 37 -2.81 -8.53 16.41
CA ASN A 37 -1.87 -9.64 16.23
C ASN A 37 -0.54 -9.14 15.63
N VAL A 38 -0.58 -8.26 14.63
CA VAL A 38 0.63 -7.60 14.07
C VAL A 38 1.37 -6.80 15.14
N LYS A 39 0.65 -6.05 15.99
CA LYS A 39 1.26 -5.31 17.10
C LYS A 39 1.88 -6.24 18.15
N ASN A 40 1.20 -7.33 18.49
CA ASN A 40 1.68 -8.31 19.46
C ASN A 40 2.86 -9.11 18.92
N HIS A 41 2.88 -9.45 17.63
CA HIS A 41 4.03 -10.05 16.97
C HIS A 41 5.26 -9.14 17.07
N PHE A 42 5.10 -7.84 16.80
CA PHE A 42 6.22 -6.89 16.85
C PHE A 42 6.71 -6.58 18.28
N LEU A 43 5.83 -6.66 19.29
CA LEU A 43 6.16 -6.34 20.68
C LEU A 43 6.55 -7.56 21.54
N HIS A 44 5.94 -8.73 21.29
CA HIS A 44 6.06 -9.93 22.13
C HIS A 44 6.54 -11.18 21.35
N ASN A 45 6.84 -11.09 20.04
CA ASN A 45 7.25 -12.22 19.20
C ASN A 45 6.26 -13.41 19.19
N GLU A 46 4.97 -13.14 19.33
CA GLU A 46 3.92 -14.16 19.25
C GLU A 46 3.75 -14.66 17.80
N GLU A 47 3.32 -15.91 17.60
CA GLU A 47 3.12 -16.48 16.26
C GLU A 47 2.01 -15.74 15.49
N LEU A 48 2.31 -15.30 14.26
CA LEU A 48 1.29 -14.67 13.42
C LEU A 48 0.24 -15.70 13.00
N SER A 49 -1.03 -15.31 13.12
CA SER A 49 -2.13 -16.03 12.46
C SER A 49 -1.93 -16.03 10.95
N SER A 50 -2.36 -17.10 10.26
CA SER A 50 -2.22 -17.27 8.81
C SER A 50 -2.75 -16.07 8.02
N LEU A 51 -3.84 -15.44 8.48
CA LEU A 51 -4.39 -14.22 7.87
C LEU A 51 -3.44 -13.02 7.99
N SER A 52 -2.77 -12.87 9.15
CA SER A 52 -1.83 -11.77 9.37
C SER A 52 -0.56 -11.95 8.53
N VAL A 53 -0.07 -13.19 8.37
CA VAL A 53 1.05 -13.51 7.46
C VAL A 53 0.73 -13.13 6.02
N ILE A 54 -0.43 -13.52 5.50
CA ILE A 54 -0.85 -13.20 4.13
C ILE A 54 -0.87 -11.68 3.89
N ILE A 55 -1.35 -10.91 4.87
CA ILE A 55 -1.41 -9.44 4.75
C ILE A 55 0.00 -8.83 4.79
N LEU A 56 0.86 -9.27 5.70
CA LEU A 56 2.22 -8.73 5.88
C LEU A 56 3.19 -9.15 4.79
N GLU A 57 3.17 -10.42 4.39
CA GLU A 57 4.14 -10.98 3.44
C GLU A 57 3.68 -10.95 1.99
N ILE A 58 2.38 -10.79 1.72
CA ILE A 58 1.85 -10.77 0.34
C ILE A 58 1.25 -9.42 -0.01
N ARG A 59 0.29 -8.92 0.78
CA ARG A 59 -0.44 -7.69 0.41
C ARG A 59 0.41 -6.44 0.56
N LEU A 60 1.08 -6.27 1.72
CA LEU A 60 1.93 -5.11 2.00
C LEU A 60 3.07 -4.93 0.98
N PRO A 61 3.90 -5.96 0.67
CA PRO A 61 4.96 -5.82 -0.33
C PRO A 61 4.40 -5.54 -1.73
N ARG A 62 3.25 -6.11 -2.11
CA ARG A 62 2.61 -5.82 -3.40
C ARG A 62 2.21 -4.35 -3.54
N VAL A 63 1.68 -3.73 -2.49
CA VAL A 63 1.33 -2.30 -2.49
C VAL A 63 2.58 -1.43 -2.59
N ILE A 64 3.64 -1.77 -1.83
CA ILE A 64 4.92 -1.06 -1.92
C ILE A 64 5.50 -1.15 -3.33
N LEU A 65 5.52 -2.35 -3.93
CA LEU A 65 6.00 -2.56 -5.29
C LEU A 65 5.18 -1.76 -6.31
N ALA A 66 3.85 -1.75 -6.20
CA ALA A 66 2.99 -0.97 -7.08
C ALA A 66 3.29 0.53 -7.01
N LEU A 67 3.52 1.06 -5.79
CA LEU A 67 3.90 2.47 -5.60
C LEU A 67 5.27 2.77 -6.20
N LEU A 68 6.27 1.93 -5.95
CA LEU A 68 7.63 2.12 -6.47
C LEU A 68 7.67 2.05 -8.00
N VAL A 69 7.03 1.04 -8.58
CA VAL A 69 6.94 0.87 -10.04
C VAL A 69 6.18 2.03 -10.66
N GLY A 70 5.05 2.44 -10.07
CA GLY A 70 4.28 3.59 -10.54
C GLY A 70 5.07 4.90 -10.51
N ALA A 71 5.80 5.15 -9.41
CA ALA A 71 6.67 6.31 -9.29
C ALA A 71 7.81 6.29 -10.32
N SER A 72 8.45 5.13 -10.52
CA SER A 72 9.51 4.97 -11.51
C SER A 72 9.00 5.19 -12.94
N LEU A 73 7.83 4.65 -13.27
CA LEU A 73 7.24 4.77 -14.60
C LEU A 73 6.79 6.20 -14.87
N SER A 74 6.18 6.86 -13.89
CA SER A 74 5.80 8.28 -13.97
C SER A 74 7.02 9.17 -14.17
N GLY A 75 8.08 8.95 -13.40
CA GLY A 75 9.34 9.68 -13.55
C GLY A 75 9.98 9.50 -14.93
N SER A 76 10.07 8.25 -15.41
CA SER A 76 10.56 7.96 -16.76
C SER A 76 9.71 8.62 -17.85
N GLY A 77 8.38 8.60 -17.68
CA GLY A 77 7.43 9.25 -18.60
C GLY A 77 7.65 10.76 -18.70
N VAL A 78 7.86 11.46 -17.58
CA VAL A 78 8.15 12.90 -17.56
C VAL A 78 9.49 13.21 -18.24
N VAL A 79 10.51 12.40 -17.99
CA VAL A 79 11.83 12.58 -18.63
C VAL A 79 11.70 12.41 -20.15
N MET A 80 11.00 11.36 -20.60
CA MET A 80 10.74 11.12 -22.02
C MET A 80 9.99 12.30 -22.66
N GLN A 81 8.89 12.75 -22.05
CA GLN A 81 8.10 13.90 -22.52
C GLN A 81 8.95 15.18 -22.61
N THR A 82 9.86 15.38 -21.65
CA THR A 82 10.79 16.53 -21.62
C THR A 82 11.79 16.47 -22.78
N ILE A 83 12.38 15.31 -23.05
CA ILE A 83 13.35 15.12 -24.14
C ILE A 83 12.71 15.39 -25.50
N PHE A 84 11.52 14.84 -25.73
CA PHE A 84 10.79 15.05 -27.00
C PHE A 84 10.09 16.41 -27.07
N ARG A 85 10.14 17.21 -26.01
CA ARG A 85 9.42 18.49 -25.89
C ARG A 85 7.93 18.33 -26.22
N ASN A 86 7.37 17.18 -25.85
CA ASN A 86 5.99 16.83 -26.07
C ASN A 86 5.32 16.61 -24.70
N PRO A 87 4.78 17.69 -24.10
CA PRO A 87 4.01 17.59 -22.86
C PRO A 87 2.70 16.81 -23.04
#